data_AF-A0A7S2HN75-F1
#
_entry.id   AF-A0A7S2HN75-F1
#
_cell.length_a   1.000
_cell.length_b   1.000
_cell.length_c   1.000
_cell.angle_alpha   90.00
_cell.angle_beta   90.00
_cell.angle_gamma   90.00
#
_symmetry.space_group_name_H-M   'P 1'
#
loop_
_entity.id
_entity.type
_entity.pdbx_description
1 polymer ?
#
loop_
_entity_poly.entity_id
_entity_poly.type
_entity_poly.pdbx_seq_one_letter_code
_entity_poly.pdbx_strand_id
1 'polypeptide(L)'
;TEHFTDGLATVADGLVYAVHSEGPRITANQPADLRAYDLATGKEVWKHSFPYPANSQPAVAFLGKGTGLSDRLAVVIPIGAQPLPDSTNLMARDYESGIVALDAKTGDLIWQYNMPMWPYAMVAGDFQRLMHATLCLPNPYGS
;
A
#
# COMPACT_ATOMS: atom_id res chain seq x y z
N THR A 1 -4.22 -17.32 -11.03
CA THR A 1 -4.42 -15.89 -10.72
C THR A 1 -3.20 -15.14 -11.21
N GLU A 2 -3.41 -14.04 -11.93
CA GLU A 2 -2.30 -13.17 -12.33
C GLU A 2 -2.03 -12.19 -11.19
N HIS A 3 -0.76 -12.08 -10.80
CA HIS A 3 -0.29 -11.16 -9.77
C HIS A 3 0.73 -10.22 -10.42
N PHE A 4 0.61 -8.94 -10.14
CA PHE A 4 1.62 -7.96 -10.51
C PHE A 4 2.01 -7.17 -9.27
N THR A 5 3.24 -6.66 -9.26
CA THR A 5 3.73 -5.74 -8.25
C THR A 5 3.88 -4.37 -8.89
N ASP A 6 3.20 -3.37 -8.34
CA ASP A 6 3.35 -1.95 -8.71
C ASP A 6 4.14 -1.19 -7.63
N GLY A 7 4.62 -1.90 -6.60
CA GLY A 7 5.30 -1.34 -5.45
C GLY A 7 6.81 -1.62 -5.43
N LEU A 8 7.51 -0.83 -4.63
CA LEU A 8 8.90 -1.07 -4.25
C LEU A 8 8.96 -2.14 -3.14
N ALA A 9 10.06 -2.89 -3.10
CA ALA A 9 10.34 -3.82 -2.01
C ALA A 9 11.14 -3.12 -0.90
N THR A 10 10.91 -3.53 0.34
CA THR A 10 11.72 -3.09 1.50
C THR A 10 12.37 -4.30 2.13
N VAL A 11 13.62 -4.17 2.59
CA VAL A 11 14.38 -5.25 3.21
C VAL A 11 14.74 -4.87 4.64
N ALA A 12 14.47 -5.76 5.60
CA ALA A 12 14.89 -5.61 6.99
C ALA A 12 14.93 -6.96 7.72
N ASP A 13 15.83 -7.12 8.68
CA ASP A 13 15.94 -8.30 9.57
C ASP A 13 15.90 -9.66 8.84
N GLY A 14 16.56 -9.76 7.68
CA GLY A 14 16.60 -10.99 6.88
C GLY A 14 15.32 -11.29 6.08
N LEU A 15 14.38 -10.35 5.98
CA LEU A 15 13.15 -10.48 5.22
C LEU A 15 13.04 -9.42 4.13
N VAL A 16 12.43 -9.79 3.01
CA VAL A 16 11.99 -8.91 1.92
C VAL A 16 10.49 -8.74 1.99
N TYR A 17 10.01 -7.51 2.10
CA TYR A 17 8.60 -7.16 2.11
C TYR A 17 8.19 -6.63 0.74
N ALA A 18 7.19 -7.24 0.13
CA ALA A 18 6.70 -6.84 -1.18
C ALA A 18 5.17 -6.90 -1.25
N VAL A 19 4.61 -5.96 -2.00
CA VAL A 19 3.17 -5.81 -2.17
C VAL A 19 2.75 -6.41 -3.50
N HIS A 20 1.61 -7.11 -3.49
CA HIS A 20 1.03 -7.74 -4.66
C HIS A 20 -0.43 -7.32 -4.79
N SER A 21 -0.83 -7.00 -6.02
CA SER A 21 -2.22 -6.70 -6.36
C SER A 21 -2.81 -7.84 -7.19
N GLU A 22 -4.09 -8.15 -6.98
CA GLU A 22 -4.76 -9.28 -7.64
C GLU A 22 -5.58 -8.86 -8.87
N GLY A 23 -5.27 -9.38 -10.06
CA GLY A 23 -6.03 -9.11 -11.28
C GLY A 23 -5.36 -8.11 -12.23
N PRO A 24 -5.98 -7.78 -13.38
CA PRO A 24 -5.28 -7.09 -14.48
C PRO A 24 -5.26 -5.56 -14.38
N ARG A 25 -6.00 -4.95 -13.45
CA ARG A 25 -6.17 -3.48 -13.33
C ARG A 25 -6.46 -3.08 -11.90
N ILE A 26 -5.80 -2.01 -11.39
CA ILE A 26 -6.11 -1.36 -10.12
C ILE A 26 -7.55 -0.81 -10.16
N THR A 27 -8.44 -1.33 -9.31
CA THR A 27 -9.78 -0.74 -9.08
C THR A 27 -9.93 -0.25 -7.65
N ALA A 28 -10.93 0.60 -7.38
CA ALA A 28 -11.15 1.23 -6.07
C ALA A 28 -11.14 0.23 -4.89
N ASN A 29 -11.70 -0.96 -5.10
CA ASN A 29 -11.92 -1.98 -4.06
C ASN A 29 -11.26 -3.31 -4.42
N GLN A 30 -10.15 -3.28 -5.14
CA GLN A 30 -9.42 -4.51 -5.47
C GLN A 30 -8.61 -4.99 -4.27
N PRO A 31 -8.68 -6.28 -3.92
CA PRO A 31 -7.82 -6.85 -2.90
C PRO A 31 -6.35 -6.78 -3.28
N ALA A 32 -5.51 -6.54 -2.28
CA ALA A 32 -4.06 -6.64 -2.37
C ALA A 32 -3.52 -7.41 -1.18
N ASP A 33 -2.25 -7.79 -1.24
CA ASP A 33 -1.57 -8.43 -0.13
C ASP A 33 -0.14 -7.91 0.05
N LEU A 34 0.29 -7.86 1.31
CA LEU A 34 1.68 -7.68 1.69
C LEU A 34 2.25 -9.04 2.05
N ARG A 35 3.42 -9.38 1.52
CA ARG A 35 4.12 -10.63 1.82
C ARG A 35 5.52 -10.36 2.30
N ALA A 36 5.99 -11.24 3.18
CA ALA A 36 7.40 -11.35 3.52
C ALA A 36 8.00 -12.60 2.90
N TYR A 37 9.22 -12.46 2.42
CA TYR A 37 10.03 -13.55 1.91
C TYR A 37 11.36 -13.60 2.66
N ASP A 38 11.86 -14.80 2.90
CA ASP A 38 13.20 -15.01 3.43
C ASP A 38 14.23 -14.47 2.43
N LEU A 39 15.13 -13.58 2.91
CA LEU A 39 16.09 -12.88 2.06
C LEU A 39 17.09 -13.83 1.38
N ALA A 40 17.45 -14.94 2.03
CA ALA A 40 18.46 -15.86 1.52
C ALA A 40 17.88 -16.84 0.50
N THR A 41 16.63 -17.25 0.67
CA THR A 41 16.01 -18.35 -0.08
C THR A 41 14.87 -17.92 -0.99
N GLY A 42 14.33 -16.71 -0.80
CA GLY A 42 13.15 -16.22 -1.51
C GLY A 42 11.84 -16.92 -1.16
N LYS A 43 11.82 -17.78 -0.13
CA LYS A 43 10.62 -18.49 0.30
C LYS A 43 9.67 -17.54 1.03
N GLU A 44 8.38 -17.62 0.71
CA GLU A 44 7.34 -16.87 1.43
C GLU A 44 7.30 -17.31 2.90
N VAL A 45 7.36 -16.34 3.80
CA VAL A 45 7.32 -16.54 5.25
C VAL A 45 5.91 -16.29 5.77
N TRP A 46 5.29 -15.18 5.33
CA TRP A 46 3.92 -14.83 5.67
C TRP A 46 3.27 -13.98 4.58
N LYS A 47 1.94 -13.97 4.59
CA LYS A 47 1.08 -13.11 3.76
C LYS A 47 0.00 -12.46 4.62
N HIS A 48 -0.24 -11.17 4.43
CA HIS A 48 -1.36 -10.44 4.99
C HIS A 48 -2.19 -9.84 3.86
N SER A 49 -3.50 -10.10 3.84
CA SER A 49 -4.39 -9.63 2.76
C SER A 49 -5.19 -8.41 3.22
N PHE A 50 -5.40 -7.48 2.30
CA PHE A 50 -6.18 -6.27 2.51
C PHE A 50 -7.40 -6.27 1.58
N PRO A 51 -8.53 -5.68 2.01
CA PRO A 51 -9.71 -5.52 1.16
C PRO A 51 -9.53 -4.43 0.09
N TYR A 52 -8.49 -3.60 0.20
CA TYR A 52 -8.21 -2.48 -0.70
C TYR A 52 -6.82 -2.60 -1.31
N PRO A 53 -6.54 -1.89 -2.42
CA PRO A 53 -5.23 -1.93 -3.04
C PRO A 53 -4.14 -1.48 -2.08
N ALA A 54 -2.94 -1.99 -2.29
CA ALA A 54 -1.74 -1.53 -1.61
C ALA A 54 -0.69 -1.33 -2.70
N ASN A 55 -0.32 -0.08 -2.96
CA ASN A 55 0.57 0.30 -4.06
C ASN A 55 1.72 1.20 -3.58
N SER A 56 2.03 1.12 -2.29
CA SER A 56 3.05 1.94 -1.64
C SER A 56 4.22 1.09 -1.16
N GLN A 57 5.40 1.68 -1.10
CA GLN A 57 6.56 1.01 -0.49
C GLN A 57 6.30 0.81 1.01
N PRO A 58 6.42 -0.43 1.54
CA PRO A 58 6.31 -0.65 2.98
C PRO A 58 7.44 0.07 3.73
N ALA A 59 7.12 0.84 4.76
CA ALA A 59 8.11 1.39 5.68
C ALA A 59 8.39 0.38 6.80
N VAL A 60 9.63 0.26 7.26
CA VAL A 60 9.98 -0.64 8.36
C VAL A 60 10.71 0.13 9.46
N ALA A 61 10.25 -0.02 10.70
CA ALA A 61 10.83 0.66 11.86
C ALA A 61 10.53 -0.09 13.17
N PHE A 62 11.38 0.13 14.18
CA PHE A 62 11.07 -0.28 15.55
C PHE A 62 9.97 0.60 16.14
N LEU A 63 9.03 0.02 16.89
CA LEU A 63 7.88 0.73 17.44
C LEU A 63 8.21 1.71 18.59
N GLY A 64 9.45 1.75 19.08
CA GLY A 64 9.85 2.63 20.17
C GLY A 64 11.02 3.57 19.87
N LYS A 65 11.05 4.72 20.56
CA LYS A 65 12.17 5.71 20.56
C LYS A 65 12.78 5.95 21.95
N GLY A 66 14.00 5.46 22.24
CA GLY A 66 14.67 5.57 23.55
C GLY A 66 15.04 4.25 24.23
N THR A 67 15.69 4.33 25.40
CA THR A 67 16.20 3.19 26.18
C THR A 67 15.09 2.35 26.80
N GLY A 68 15.11 1.03 26.62
CA GLY A 68 14.14 0.09 27.19
C GLY A 68 12.89 -0.13 26.34
N LEU A 69 12.97 0.16 25.04
CA LEU A 69 11.83 0.07 24.14
C LEU A 69 11.74 -1.23 23.39
N SER A 70 10.54 -1.47 22.86
CA SER A 70 10.19 -2.70 22.19
C SER A 70 11.12 -2.96 21.00
N ASP A 71 11.84 -4.08 21.05
CA ASP A 71 12.58 -4.68 19.93
C ASP A 71 11.64 -5.20 18.82
N ARG A 72 10.34 -4.87 18.90
CA ARG A 72 9.34 -5.24 17.91
C ARG A 72 9.49 -4.34 16.70
N LEU A 73 10.00 -4.96 15.65
CA LEU A 73 10.05 -4.38 14.31
C LEU A 73 8.66 -4.43 13.70
N ALA A 74 8.20 -3.31 13.15
CA ALA A 74 6.93 -3.22 12.47
C ALA A 74 7.14 -2.83 11.01
N VAL A 75 6.30 -3.41 10.14
CA VAL A 75 6.13 -2.97 8.76
C VAL A 75 4.83 -2.16 8.68
N VAL A 76 4.90 -0.98 8.09
CA VAL A 76 3.80 -0.02 8.00
C VAL A 76 3.55 0.32 6.54
N ILE A 77 2.30 0.23 6.12
CA ILE A 77 1.90 0.48 4.73
C ILE A 77 0.54 1.21 4.68
N PRO A 78 0.40 2.27 3.88
CA PRO A 78 -0.92 2.79 3.53
C PRO A 78 -1.61 1.86 2.51
N ILE A 79 -2.91 1.68 2.70
CA ILE A 79 -3.79 0.92 1.80
C ILE A 79 -4.91 1.83 1.30
N GLY A 80 -5.38 1.59 0.09
CA GLY A 80 -6.39 2.39 -0.59
C GLY A 80 -6.01 2.61 -2.05
N ALA A 81 -7.04 2.76 -2.90
CA ALA A 81 -6.83 3.06 -4.30
C ALA A 81 -6.58 4.55 -4.51
N GLN A 82 -5.79 4.88 -5.54
CA GLN A 82 -5.80 6.23 -6.08
C GLN A 82 -7.17 6.48 -6.73
N PRO A 83 -7.86 7.59 -6.41
CA PRO A 83 -9.03 8.00 -7.16
C PRO A 83 -8.59 8.38 -8.57
N LEU A 84 -8.88 7.51 -9.53
CA LEU A 84 -8.58 7.71 -10.94
C LEU A 84 -9.84 7.40 -11.75
N PRO A 85 -10.27 8.32 -12.63
CA PRO A 85 -11.24 7.97 -13.66
C PRO A 85 -10.57 6.96 -14.61
N ASP A 86 -10.97 5.70 -14.56
CA ASP A 86 -10.61 4.75 -15.61
C ASP A 86 -11.58 4.89 -16.79
N SER A 87 -11.22 4.32 -17.95
CA SER A 87 -12.05 4.38 -19.15
C SER A 87 -13.43 3.72 -19.02
N THR A 88 -13.70 3.06 -17.89
CA THR A 88 -14.90 2.26 -17.62
C THR A 88 -15.78 2.83 -16.51
N ASN A 89 -15.27 3.71 -15.64
CA ASN A 89 -16.03 4.33 -14.57
C ASN A 89 -15.46 5.72 -14.18
N LEU A 90 -15.86 6.74 -14.94
CA LEU A 90 -15.53 8.15 -14.66
C LEU A 90 -16.17 8.70 -13.37
N MET A 91 -17.06 7.92 -12.75
CA MET A 91 -17.86 8.33 -11.59
C MET A 91 -17.64 7.40 -10.39
N ALA A 92 -16.52 6.67 -10.34
CA ALA A 92 -16.19 5.85 -9.17
C ALA A 92 -16.13 6.73 -7.90
N ARG A 93 -16.75 6.26 -6.83
CA ARG A 93 -16.87 6.97 -5.54
C ARG A 93 -16.55 6.01 -4.41
N ASP A 94 -16.58 6.55 -3.19
CA ASP A 94 -16.51 5.77 -1.95
C ASP A 94 -15.20 4.99 -1.82
N TYR A 95 -14.09 5.72 -1.94
CA TYR A 95 -12.75 5.18 -1.77
C TYR A 95 -12.42 5.07 -0.28
N GLU A 96 -12.33 3.83 0.18
CA GLU A 96 -11.83 3.52 1.50
C GLU A 96 -10.30 3.41 1.48
N SER A 97 -9.68 3.86 2.57
CA SER A 97 -8.24 3.86 2.71
C SER A 97 -7.85 3.83 4.18
N GLY A 98 -6.61 3.49 4.46
CA GLY A 98 -6.11 3.41 5.81
C GLY A 98 -4.61 3.26 5.87
N ILE A 99 -4.11 3.15 7.10
CA ILE A 99 -2.71 2.82 7.39
C ILE A 99 -2.73 1.57 8.27
N VAL A 100 -1.95 0.57 7.87
CA VAL A 100 -1.83 -0.69 8.60
C VAL A 100 -0.40 -0.84 9.11
N ALA A 101 -0.26 -1.24 10.37
CA ALA A 101 1.00 -1.69 10.93
C ALA A 101 0.92 -3.16 11.32
N LEU A 102 1.87 -3.95 10.82
CA LEU A 102 2.00 -5.37 11.08
C LEU A 102 3.33 -5.67 11.77
N ASP A 103 3.35 -6.75 12.54
CA ASP A 103 4.59 -7.34 13.03
C ASP A 103 5.45 -7.78 11.86
N ALA A 104 6.70 -7.32 11.82
CA ALA A 104 7.57 -7.58 10.68
C ALA A 104 7.96 -9.07 10.53
N LYS A 105 7.91 -9.86 11.62
CA LYS A 105 8.28 -11.28 11.62
C LYS A 105 7.10 -12.19 11.36
N THR A 106 5.92 -11.85 11.88
CA THR A 106 4.75 -12.73 11.82
C THR A 106 3.69 -12.28 10.84
N GLY A 107 3.66 -10.99 10.47
CA GLY A 107 2.57 -10.41 9.68
C GLY A 107 1.30 -10.14 10.49
N ASP A 108 1.35 -10.30 11.82
CA ASP A 108 0.20 -10.07 12.71
C ASP A 108 -0.14 -8.57 12.80
N LEU A 109 -1.43 -8.26 12.80
CA LEU A 109 -1.91 -6.89 12.96
C LEU A 109 -1.50 -6.32 14.32
N ILE A 110 -0.81 -5.17 14.31
CA ILE A 110 -0.52 -4.38 15.51
C ILE A 110 -1.61 -3.34 15.71
N TRP A 111 -1.84 -2.52 14.67
CA TRP A 111 -2.90 -1.51 14.65
C TRP A 111 -3.29 -1.19 13.21
N GLN A 112 -4.50 -0.64 13.06
CA GLN A 112 -4.99 -0.11 11.80
C GLN A 112 -5.73 1.21 12.06
N TYR A 113 -5.44 2.20 11.23
CA TYR A 113 -6.18 3.45 11.19
C TYR A 113 -6.95 3.51 9.88
N ASN A 114 -8.28 3.59 9.96
CA ASN A 114 -9.14 3.79 8.80
C ASN A 114 -9.33 5.28 8.57
N MET A 115 -8.98 5.75 7.38
CA MET A 115 -9.20 7.13 6.99
C MET A 115 -10.68 7.36 6.67
N PRO A 116 -11.18 8.61 6.83
CA PRO A 116 -12.49 8.96 6.32
C PRO A 116 -12.62 8.63 4.84
N MET A 117 -13.77 8.08 4.46
CA MET A 117 -14.07 7.74 3.08
C MET A 117 -13.95 8.96 2.15
N TRP A 118 -13.29 8.77 1.01
CA TRP A 118 -13.16 9.79 -0.01
C TRP A 118 -14.26 9.63 -1.08
N PRO A 119 -15.19 10.60 -1.23
CA PRO A 119 -16.41 10.39 -2.03
C PRO A 119 -16.28 10.84 -3.50
N TYR A 120 -15.08 11.23 -3.96
CA TYR A 120 -14.89 11.85 -5.27
C TYR A 120 -13.94 11.02 -6.17
N ALA A 121 -14.25 10.97 -7.46
CA ALA A 121 -13.43 10.27 -8.46
C ALA A 121 -12.07 10.93 -8.75
N MET A 122 -11.82 12.13 -8.19
CA MET A 122 -10.66 12.96 -8.50
C MET A 122 -10.19 13.70 -7.24
N VAL A 123 -8.90 14.04 -7.19
CA VAL A 123 -8.31 14.93 -6.19
C VAL A 123 -8.06 16.32 -6.75
N ALA A 124 -7.79 17.29 -5.87
CA ALA A 124 -7.60 18.69 -6.26
C ALA A 124 -6.57 18.91 -7.39
N GLY A 125 -5.52 18.07 -7.43
CA GLY A 125 -4.50 18.11 -8.48
C GLY A 125 -4.98 17.65 -9.86
N ASP A 126 -5.97 16.76 -9.94
CA ASP A 126 -6.47 16.21 -11.20
C ASP A 126 -7.25 17.25 -12.01
N PHE A 127 -8.02 18.12 -11.33
CA PHE A 127 -8.72 19.23 -11.97
C PHE A 127 -7.75 20.19 -12.65
N GLN A 128 -6.63 20.50 -12.00
CA GLN A 128 -5.61 21.40 -12.56
C GLN A 128 -4.92 20.77 -13.77
N ARG A 129 -4.71 19.45 -13.76
CA ARG A 129 -4.19 18.70 -14.92
C ARG A 129 -5.14 18.75 -16.11
N LEU A 130 -6.43 18.51 -15.90
CA LEU A 130 -7.45 18.54 -16.96
C LEU A 130 -7.55 19.92 -17.62
N MET A 131 -7.43 20.99 -16.82
CA MET A 131 -7.63 22.35 -17.30
C MET A 131 -6.37 22.97 -17.91
N HIS A 132 -5.17 22.63 -17.40
CA HIS A 132 -3.95 23.37 -17.75
C HIS A 132 -2.82 22.52 -18.36
N ALA A 133 -2.89 21.18 -18.35
CA ALA A 133 -1.93 20.25 -18.96
C ALA A 133 -0.43 20.47 -18.61
N THR A 134 -0.11 21.27 -17.59
CA THR A 134 1.25 21.73 -17.27
C THR A 134 1.84 21.09 -16.01
N LEU A 135 1.06 20.28 -15.29
CA LEU A 135 1.47 19.71 -14.02
C LEU A 135 1.85 18.23 -14.19
N CYS A 136 3.13 17.91 -14.03
CA CYS A 136 3.54 16.57 -13.65
C CYS A 136 3.08 16.34 -12.22
N LEU A 137 2.18 15.38 -11.98
CA LEU A 137 1.94 14.92 -10.62
C LEU A 137 3.15 14.10 -10.19
N PRO A 138 3.70 14.30 -8.96
CA PRO A 138 4.57 13.28 -8.39
C PRO A 138 3.76 12.00 -8.38
N ASN A 139 4.19 11.07 -9.21
CA ASN A 139 3.54 9.80 -9.35
C ASN A 139 3.89 9.00 -8.10
N PRO A 140 2.93 8.62 -7.24
CA PRO A 140 3.25 7.88 -6.02
C PRO A 140 3.71 6.44 -6.31
N TYR A 141 3.72 6.00 -7.59
CA TYR A 141 4.42 4.79 -8.02
C TYR A 141 5.94 4.95 -7.83
N GLY A 142 6.40 4.82 -6.58
CA GLY A 142 7.78 4.60 -6.17
C GLY A 142 8.84 5.54 -6.77
N SER A 143 9.07 6.68 -6.11
CA SER A 143 10.36 7.38 -6.15
C SER A 143 11.11 7.19 -4.86
#